data_AF-G7WFB6-F1
#
_entry.id   AF-G7WFB6-F1
#
_cell.length_a   1.000
_cell.length_b   1.000
_cell.length_c   1.000
_cell.angle_alpha   90.00
_cell.angle_beta   90.00
_cell.angle_gamma   90.00
#
_symmetry.space_group_name_H-M   'P 1'
#
loop_
_entity.id
_entity.type
_entity.pdbx_description
1 polymer ?
#
loop_
_entity_poly.entity_id
_entity_poly.type
_entity_poly.pdbx_seq_one_letter_code
_entity_poly.pdbx_strand_id
1 'polypeptide(L)' 'MSMRNIYRKIAKEHGITASEVKREMQGAIDYVYNKIDKSESEKIMQESIPRKGGIPTTEEFIKSLAHKIKR' A
#
# COMPACT_ATOMS: atom_id res chain seq x y z
N MET A 1 -11.41 -6.04 9.61
CA MET A 1 -12.00 -5.73 8.29
C MET A 1 -11.13 -6.38 7.22
N SER A 2 -11.69 -7.08 6.24
CA SER A 2 -10.90 -7.67 5.14
C SER A 2 -10.55 -6.64 4.07
N MET A 3 -9.46 -6.84 3.33
CA MET A 3 -9.09 -5.96 2.20
C MET A 3 -10.24 -5.81 1.19
N ARG A 4 -10.98 -6.90 0.92
CA ARG A 4 -12.16 -6.89 0.03
C ARG A 4 -13.23 -5.88 0.47
N ASN A 5 -13.48 -5.75 1.77
CA ASN A 5 -14.47 -4.81 2.29
C ASN A 5 -13.96 -3.37 2.23
N ILE A 6 -12.66 -3.16 2.46
CA ILE A 6 -12.01 -1.84 2.32
C ILE A 6 -12.13 -1.35 0.88
N TYR A 7 -11.72 -2.18 -0.09
CA TYR A 7 -11.80 -1.80 -1.51
C TYR A 7 -13.22 -1.45 -1.96
N ARG A 8 -14.23 -2.21 -1.52
CA ARG A 8 -15.63 -1.93 -1.86
C ARG A 8 -16.15 -0.65 -1.23
N LYS A 9 -15.73 -0.34 0.00
CA LYS A 9 -16.14 0.88 0.68
C LYS A 9 -15.60 2.12 -0.06
N ILE A 10 -14.30 2.13 -0.35
CA ILE A 10 -13.64 3.20 -1.10
C ILE A 10 -14.25 3.32 -2.50
N ALA A 11 -14.45 2.20 -3.19
CA ALA A 11 -15.08 2.15 -4.50
C ALA A 11 -16.45 2.84 -4.52
N LYS A 12 -17.31 2.53 -3.53
CA LYS A 12 -18.63 3.16 -3.39
C LYS A 12 -18.54 4.66 -3.10
N GLU A 13 -17.61 5.07 -2.24
CA GLU A 13 -17.41 6.48 -1.87
C GLU A 13 -16.94 7.33 -3.06
N HIS A 14 -16.13 6.77 -3.95
CA HIS A 14 -15.54 7.48 -5.09
C HIS A 14 -16.20 7.21 -6.44
N GLY A 15 -17.25 6.38 -6.50
CA GLY A 15 -17.94 6.05 -7.75
C GLY A 15 -17.11 5.23 -8.74
N ILE A 16 -16.13 4.48 -8.25
CA ILE A 16 -15.22 3.63 -9.04
C ILE A 16 -15.39 2.16 -8.67
N THR A 17 -14.69 1.26 -9.35
CA THR A 17 -14.72 -0.18 -9.06
C THR A 17 -13.70 -0.58 -7.99
N ALA A 18 -13.98 -1.67 -7.27
CA ALA A 18 -13.02 -2.22 -6.30
C ALA A 18 -11.69 -2.68 -6.95
N SER A 19 -11.72 -3.08 -8.23
CA SER A 19 -10.54 -3.38 -9.03
C SER A 19 -9.69 -2.14 -9.29
N GLU A 20 -10.32 -1.00 -9.59
CA GLU A 20 -9.61 0.27 -9.75
C GLU A 20 -8.97 0.70 -8.44
N VAL A 21 -9.69 0.64 -7.32
CA VAL A 21 -9.10 0.92 -6.00
C VAL A 21 -7.85 0.08 -5.75
N LYS A 22 -7.93 -1.24 -5.98
CA LYS A 22 -6.77 -2.14 -5.81
C LYS A 22 -5.61 -1.75 -6.73
N ARG A 23 -5.91 -1.44 -8.00
CA ARG A 23 -4.90 -1.06 -9.00
C ARG A 23 -4.21 0.24 -8.62
N GLU A 24 -4.97 1.28 -8.28
CA GLU A 24 -4.43 2.59 -7.92
C GLU A 24 -3.61 2.53 -6.62
N MET A 25 -4.07 1.77 -5.62
CA MET A 25 -3.31 1.58 -4.37
C MET A 25 -1.98 0.86 -4.62
N GLN A 26 -1.97 -0.20 -5.43
CA GLN A 26 -0.72 -0.87 -5.79
C GLN A 26 0.17 0.04 -6.65
N GLY A 27 -0.41 0.77 -7.62
CA GLY A 27 0.32 1.71 -8.47
C GLY A 27 1.02 2.81 -7.68
N ALA A 28 0.39 3.34 -6.63
CA ALA A 28 1.02 4.32 -5.74
C ALA A 28 2.22 3.73 -4.99
N ILE A 29 2.11 2.48 -4.52
CA ILE A 29 3.23 1.76 -3.88
C ILE A 29 4.34 1.53 -4.90
N ASP A 30 4.01 0.99 -6.07
CA ASP A 30 4.97 0.70 -7.13
C ASP A 30 5.72 1.97 -7.57
N TYR A 31 5.01 3.10 -7.72
CA TYR A 31 5.61 4.40 -8.04
C TYR A 31 6.68 4.80 -7.03
N VAL A 32 6.36 4.75 -5.74
CA VAL A 32 7.27 5.15 -4.67
C VAL A 32 8.46 4.18 -4.52
N TYR A 33 8.25 2.88 -4.74
CA TYR A 33 9.31 1.88 -4.66
C TYR A 33 10.21 1.84 -5.91
N ASN A 34 9.73 2.27 -7.07
CA ASN A 34 10.52 2.35 -8.30
C ASN A 34 11.23 3.69 -8.51
N LYS A 35 10.92 4.71 -7.71
CA LYS A 35 11.64 6.00 -7.70
C LYS A 35 13.16 5.79 -7.61
N ILE A 36 13.94 6.43 -8.50
CA ILE A 36 15.40 6.26 -8.57
C ILE A 36 16.10 7.09 -7.48
N ASP A 37 15.64 8.31 -7.27
CA ASP A 37 16.20 9.34 -6.40
C ASP A 37 15.57 9.32 -4.99
N LYS A 38 15.57 8.15 -4.34
CA LYS A 38 15.05 8.05 -2.98
C LYS A 38 16.00 8.69 -1.97
N SER A 39 15.45 9.49 -1.06
CA SER A 39 16.18 9.94 0.13
C SER A 39 16.53 8.74 1.01
N GLU A 40 17.51 8.92 1.90
CA GLU A 40 17.89 7.88 2.84
C GLU A 40 16.74 7.52 3.80
N SER A 41 15.97 8.51 4.24
CA SER A 41 14.80 8.29 5.09
C SER A 41 13.69 7.52 4.36
N GLU A 42 13.48 7.77 3.06
CA GLU A 42 12.54 7.00 2.23
C GLU A 42 12.96 5.52 2.16
N LYS A 43 14.25 5.24 1.93
CA LYS A 43 14.77 3.87 1.86
C LYS A 43 14.58 3.13 3.19
N ILE A 44 15.03 3.73 4.30
CA ILE A 44 14.90 3.15 5.65
C ILE A 44 13.44 2.82 5.97
N MET A 45 12.51 3.75 5.69
CA MET A 45 11.09 3.51 5.89
C MET A 45 10.59 2.34 5.02
N GLN A 46 10.93 2.31 3.74
CA GLN A 46 10.50 1.28 2.80
C GLN A 46 11.06 -0.11 3.11
N GLU A 47 12.29 -0.19 3.62
CA GLU A 47 12.93 -1.43 4.08
C GLU A 47 12.30 -1.96 5.37
N SER A 48 11.80 -1.07 6.23
CA SER A 48 11.13 -1.45 7.47
C SER A 48 9.74 -2.11 7.28
N ILE A 49 9.25 -2.20 6.03
CA ILE A 49 7.96 -2.82 5.72
C ILE A 49 8.17 -4.31 5.40
N PRO A 50 7.63 -5.24 6.21
CA PRO A 50 7.73 -6.68 5.94
C PRO A 50 7.05 -7.04 4.62
N ARG A 51 7.74 -7.83 3.80
CA ARG A 51 7.31 -8.27 2.48
C ARG A 51 7.97 -9.59 2.11
N LYS A 52 7.27 -10.43 1.34
CA LYS A 52 7.81 -11.72 0.90
C LYS A 52 8.87 -11.64 -0.23
N GLY A 53 9.33 -10.43 -0.55
CA GLY A 53 10.27 -10.12 -1.62
C GLY A 53 9.74 -9.00 -2.52
N GLY A 54 10.61 -8.38 -3.31
CA GLY A 54 10.22 -7.33 -4.27
C GLY A 54 9.53 -6.11 -3.64
N ILE A 55 8.58 -5.53 -4.37
CA ILE A 55 7.73 -4.41 -3.91
C ILE A 55 6.57 -5.00 -3.08
N PRO A 56 6.23 -4.45 -1.90
CA PRO A 56 5.15 -4.99 -1.08
C PRO A 56 3.80 -4.92 -1.81
N THR A 57 2.96 -5.91 -1.54
CA THR A 57 1.55 -5.84 -1.93
C THR A 57 0.82 -4.79 -1.10
N THR A 58 -0.30 -4.27 -1.62
CA THR A 58 -1.20 -3.39 -0.86
C THR A 58 -1.58 -3.96 0.50
N GLU A 59 -1.79 -5.27 0.59
CA GLU A 59 -2.17 -5.92 1.85
C GLU A 59 -1.01 -5.95 2.86
N GLU A 60 0.20 -6.32 2.43
CA GLU A 60 1.39 -6.29 3.30
C GLU A 60 1.67 -4.87 3.80
N PHE A 61 1.59 -3.88 2.91
CA PHE A 61 1.82 -2.48 3.20
C PHE A 61 0.82 -1.95 4.25
N ILE A 62 -0.48 -2.12 4.00
CA ILE A 62 -1.53 -1.64 4.91
C ILE A 62 -1.49 -2.37 6.26
N LYS A 63 -1.25 -3.68 6.28
CA LYS A 63 -1.11 -4.44 7.53
C LYS A 63 0.07 -3.95 8.36
N SER A 64 1.22 -3.71 7.73
CA SER A 64 2.42 -3.18 8.40
C SER A 64 2.15 -1.81 9.03
N LEU A 65 1.60 -0.87 8.26
CA LEU A 65 1.30 0.47 8.75
C LEU A 65 0.22 0.48 9.84
N ALA A 66 -0.84 -0.31 9.68
CA ALA A 66 -1.88 -0.44 10.71
C ALA A 66 -1.32 -0.99 12.03
N HIS A 67 -0.30 -1.85 11.99
CA HIS A 67 0.38 -2.33 13.18
C HIS A 67 1.26 -1.25 13.83
N LYS A 68 1.93 -0.43 13.01
CA LYS A 68 2.75 0.71 13.49
C LYS A 68 1.91 1.80 14.16
N ILE A 69 0.72 2.10 13.64
CA ILE A 69 -0.18 3.15 14.18
C ILE A 69 -0.87 2.71 15.49
N LYS A 70 -1.10 1.41 15.67
CA LYS A 70 -1.73 0.87 16.88
C LYS A 70 -0.79 0.84 18.09
N ARG A 71 0.50 1.08 17.88
CA ARG A 71 1.51 1.20 18.93
C ARG A 71 1.68 2.66 19.31
#